data_AF-F4QSV6-F1
#
_entry.id   AF-F4QSV6-F1
#
_cell.length_a   1.000
_cell.length_b   1.000
_cell.length_c   1.000
_cell.angle_alpha   90.00
_cell.angle_beta   90.00
_cell.angle_gamma   90.00
#
_symmetry.space_group_name_H-M   'P 1'
#
loop_
_entity.id
_entity.type
_entity.pdbx_description
1 polymer ?
#
loop_
_entity_poly.entity_id
_entity_poly.type
_entity_poly.pdbx_seq_one_letter_code
_entity_poly.pdbx_strand_id
1 'polypeptide(L)'
;MKKYLVAAVLLGLFTAPAFAQDAAAPSESEVSAEEVLTVSIGCIATYDTVVAQGKAGARAADIQKARGFAVEIYKEFSGESDEEVAADIQKAGELFPDMLKDSGTTLEDFQQTCDAIFLEEEDSAPTA
;
A
#
# COMPACT_ATOMS: atom_id res chain seq x y z
N MET A 1 15.25 -15.76 25.19
CA MET A 1 14.00 -15.76 25.99
C MET A 1 14.27 -15.07 27.32
N LYS A 2 13.82 -13.83 27.50
CA LYS A 2 13.91 -13.09 28.76
C LYS A 2 12.57 -12.45 29.03
N LYS A 3 11.93 -12.91 30.10
CA LYS A 3 10.63 -12.49 30.61
C LYS A 3 10.81 -11.14 31.30
N TYR A 4 10.05 -10.12 30.88
CA TYR A 4 9.85 -8.92 31.69
C TYR A 4 8.35 -8.76 31.92
N LEU A 5 7.91 -9.27 33.07
CA LEU A 5 6.63 -8.93 33.69
C LEU A 5 6.81 -7.57 34.38
N VAL A 6 6.14 -6.55 33.88
CA VAL A 6 5.86 -5.35 34.69
C VAL A 6 4.36 -5.37 34.94
N ALA A 7 4.03 -5.71 36.18
CA ALA A 7 2.69 -5.62 36.71
C ALA A 7 2.43 -4.22 37.27
N ALA A 8 1.14 -3.89 37.31
CA ALA A 8 0.43 -3.15 38.34
C ALA A 8 -0.01 -1.71 38.03
N VAL A 9 -1.34 -1.64 37.89
CA VAL A 9 -2.27 -0.71 38.58
C VAL A 9 -2.47 0.65 37.92
N LEU A 10 -3.71 0.88 37.47
CA LEU A 10 -4.58 1.96 37.96
C LEU A 10 -5.94 1.92 37.24
N LEU A 11 -6.97 1.48 37.96
CA LEU A 11 -8.26 2.16 38.14
C LEU A 11 -9.32 1.16 38.62
N GLY A 12 -9.61 1.24 39.91
CA GLY A 12 -10.78 0.63 40.49
C GLY A 12 -12.05 1.44 40.21
N LEU A 13 -13.13 0.68 40.08
CA LEU A 13 -14.49 1.02 40.52
C LEU A 13 -15.24 2.06 39.69
N PHE A 14 -15.90 1.60 38.62
CA PHE A 14 -17.29 1.97 38.38
C PHE A 14 -18.10 0.76 37.87
N THR A 15 -19.30 0.65 38.39
CA THR A 15 -20.29 -0.43 38.34
C THR A 15 -20.86 -0.76 36.96
N ALA A 16 -20.85 -2.03 36.56
CA ALA A 16 -21.90 -2.69 35.76
C ALA A 16 -21.68 -4.23 35.78
N PRO A 17 -22.74 -5.07 35.78
CA PRO A 17 -22.58 -6.51 35.60
C PRO A 17 -22.02 -6.74 34.20
N ALA A 18 -20.78 -7.21 34.17
CA ALA A 18 -20.05 -7.57 32.98
C ALA A 18 -20.78 -8.71 32.26
N PHE A 19 -21.61 -8.35 31.26
CA PHE A 19 -21.58 -9.14 30.05
C PHE A 19 -20.13 -9.09 29.58
N ALA A 20 -19.49 -10.25 29.60
CA ALA A 20 -18.24 -10.50 28.91
C ALA A 20 -18.48 -10.26 27.41
N GLN A 21 -18.51 -8.98 27.00
CA GLN A 21 -17.90 -8.63 25.74
C GLN A 21 -16.42 -8.79 26.01
N ASP A 22 -15.96 -10.01 25.70
CA ASP A 22 -14.66 -10.25 25.12
C ASP A 22 -14.39 -9.07 24.18
N ALA A 23 -13.74 -8.04 24.71
CA ALA A 23 -13.19 -6.97 23.91
C ALA A 23 -12.02 -7.63 23.21
N ALA A 24 -12.34 -8.41 22.17
CA ALA A 24 -11.40 -8.86 21.18
C ALA A 24 -10.58 -7.61 20.85
N ALA A 25 -9.29 -7.66 21.20
CA ALA A 25 -8.35 -6.67 20.73
C ALA A 25 -8.62 -6.48 19.24
N PRO A 26 -8.65 -5.24 18.71
CA PRO A 26 -8.75 -5.06 17.26
C PRO A 26 -7.68 -5.95 16.65
N SER A 27 -8.12 -7.01 15.97
CA SER A 27 -7.23 -7.87 15.22
C SER A 27 -6.65 -6.96 14.16
N GLU A 28 -5.39 -6.56 14.33
CA GLU A 28 -4.61 -5.95 13.27
C GLU A 28 -4.68 -6.94 12.11
N SER A 29 -5.53 -6.68 11.13
CA SER A 29 -5.66 -7.54 9.96
C SER A 29 -4.31 -7.56 9.28
N GLU A 30 -3.60 -8.69 9.34
CA GLU A 30 -2.36 -8.88 8.60
C GLU A 30 -2.66 -8.71 7.11
N VAL A 31 -1.97 -7.77 6.46
CA VAL A 31 -2.08 -7.59 5.01
C VAL A 31 -1.55 -8.86 4.34
N SER A 32 -2.38 -9.48 3.50
CA SER A 32 -2.04 -10.70 2.80
C SER A 32 -1.10 -10.43 1.62
N ALA A 33 -0.32 -11.44 1.23
CA ALA A 33 0.55 -11.36 0.06
C ALA A 33 -0.23 -11.04 -1.23
N GLU A 34 -1.46 -11.54 -1.35
CA GLU A 34 -2.34 -11.26 -2.49
C GLU A 34 -2.77 -9.78 -2.55
N GLU A 35 -3.01 -9.16 -1.39
CA GLU A 35 -3.29 -7.72 -1.32
C GLU A 35 -2.05 -6.90 -1.70
N VAL A 36 -0.86 -7.28 -1.23
CA VAL A 36 0.40 -6.63 -1.62
C VAL A 36 0.62 -6.71 -3.14
N LEU A 37 0.42 -7.88 -3.73
CA LEU A 37 0.55 -8.08 -5.17
C LEU A 37 -0.45 -7.22 -5.96
N THR A 38 -1.71 -7.23 -5.54
CA THR A 38 -2.79 -6.47 -6.18
C THR A 38 -2.53 -4.96 -6.14
N VAL A 39 -2.12 -4.46 -4.97
CA VAL A 39 -1.79 -3.04 -4.80
C VAL A 39 -0.56 -2.66 -5.61
N SER A 40 0.50 -3.47 -5.57
CA SER A 40 1.75 -3.18 -6.28
C SER A 40 1.52 -3.12 -7.79
N ILE A 41 0.85 -4.12 -8.37
CA ILE A 41 0.59 -4.14 -9.81
C ILE A 41 -0.37 -3.03 -10.25
N GLY A 42 -1.37 -2.71 -9.42
CA GLY A 42 -2.27 -1.58 -9.64
C GLY A 42 -1.53 -0.24 -9.65
N CYS A 43 -0.57 -0.07 -8.74
CA CYS A 43 0.24 1.15 -8.67
C CYS A 43 1.24 1.27 -9.81
N ILE A 44 1.86 0.15 -10.25
CA ILE A 44 2.70 0.15 -11.45
C ILE A 44 1.89 0.62 -12.66
N ALA A 45 0.71 0.04 -12.90
CA ALA A 45 -0.16 0.41 -14.03
C ALA A 45 -0.65 1.86 -13.93
N THR A 46 -0.93 2.35 -12.73
CA THR A 46 -1.29 3.74 -12.46
C THR A 46 -0.17 4.69 -12.87
N TYR A 47 1.05 4.46 -12.40
CA TYR A 47 2.20 5.31 -12.71
C TYR A 47 2.56 5.28 -14.19
N ASP A 48 2.50 4.11 -14.82
CA ASP A 48 2.70 3.99 -16.27
C ASP A 48 1.69 4.82 -17.05
N THR A 49 0.42 4.77 -16.63
CA THR A 49 -0.65 5.54 -17.25
C THR A 49 -0.46 7.05 -17.07
N VAL A 50 -0.08 7.49 -15.87
CA VAL A 50 0.20 8.91 -15.58
C VAL A 50 1.35 9.44 -16.44
N VAL A 51 2.42 8.67 -16.58
CA VAL A 51 3.58 9.02 -17.41
C VAL A 51 3.22 9.02 -18.89
N ALA A 52 2.53 7.99 -19.37
CA ALA A 52 2.11 7.87 -20.78
C ALA A 52 1.15 8.99 -21.20
N GLN A 53 0.29 9.47 -20.28
CA GLN A 53 -0.61 10.61 -20.53
C GLN A 53 0.10 11.98 -20.40
N GLY A 54 1.40 12.01 -20.07
CA GLY A 54 2.14 13.27 -19.86
C GLY A 54 1.69 14.04 -18.60
N LYS A 55 0.96 13.39 -17.69
CA LYS A 55 0.44 14.01 -16.47
C LYS A 55 1.45 14.07 -15.32
N ALA A 56 2.56 13.34 -15.44
CA ALA A 56 3.61 13.31 -14.43
C ALA A 56 4.30 14.66 -14.21
N GLY A 57 4.41 15.50 -15.25
CA GLY A 57 5.00 16.84 -15.16
C GLY A 57 6.38 16.86 -14.50
N ALA A 58 6.59 17.77 -13.54
CA ALA A 58 7.84 17.89 -12.79
C ALA A 58 8.13 16.69 -11.88
N ARG A 59 7.11 15.88 -11.53
CA ARG A 59 7.23 14.71 -10.65
C ARG A 59 7.59 13.42 -11.40
N ALA A 60 7.91 13.50 -12.69
CA ALA A 60 8.17 12.31 -13.51
C ALA A 60 9.32 11.43 -12.96
N ALA A 61 10.38 12.04 -12.43
CA ALA A 61 11.48 11.29 -11.83
C ALA A 61 11.04 10.54 -10.56
N ASP A 62 10.27 11.20 -9.69
CA ASP A 62 9.80 10.61 -8.43
C ASP A 62 8.79 9.49 -8.69
N ILE A 63 7.88 9.69 -9.65
CA ILE A 63 6.93 8.65 -10.09
C ILE A 63 7.67 7.44 -10.65
N GLN A 64 8.75 7.63 -11.42
CA GLN A 64 9.55 6.52 -11.92
C GLN A 64 10.29 5.78 -10.79
N LYS A 65 10.78 6.49 -9.77
CA LYS A 65 11.37 5.88 -8.57
C LYS A 65 10.33 5.05 -7.81
N ALA A 66 9.15 5.62 -7.54
CA ALA A 66 8.05 4.95 -6.86
C ALA A 66 7.56 3.71 -7.63
N ARG A 67 7.42 3.84 -8.95
CA ARG A 67 7.13 2.71 -9.83
C ARG A 67 8.19 1.62 -9.73
N GLY A 68 9.47 1.98 -9.75
CA GLY A 68 10.57 1.02 -9.58
C GLY A 68 10.45 0.26 -8.26
N PHE A 69 10.18 0.97 -7.17
CA PHE A 69 9.98 0.34 -5.86
C PHE A 69 8.75 -0.57 -5.83
N ALA A 70 7.63 -0.19 -6.45
CA ALA A 70 6.47 -1.06 -6.58
C ALA A 70 6.76 -2.34 -7.38
N VAL A 71 7.61 -2.28 -8.41
CA VAL A 71 8.09 -3.47 -9.15
C VAL A 71 8.93 -4.38 -8.26
N GLU A 72 9.82 -3.81 -7.44
CA GLU A 72 10.64 -4.59 -6.50
C GLU A 72 9.77 -5.34 -5.49
N ILE A 73 8.78 -4.67 -4.90
CA ILE A 73 7.82 -5.29 -3.98
C ILE A 73 6.99 -6.38 -4.67
N TYR A 74 6.46 -6.10 -5.86
CA TYR A 74 5.70 -7.09 -6.61
C TYR A 74 6.52 -8.36 -6.87
N LYS A 75 7.75 -8.19 -7.37
CA LYS A 75 8.67 -9.29 -7.66
C LYS A 75 9.03 -10.10 -6.41
N GLU A 76 9.28 -9.42 -5.29
CA GLU A 76 9.59 -10.08 -4.01
C GLU A 76 8.43 -10.97 -3.55
N PHE A 77 7.20 -10.47 -3.62
CA PHE A 77 6.02 -11.18 -3.14
C PHE A 77 5.50 -12.23 -4.12
N SER A 78 5.70 -12.05 -5.43
CA SER A 78 5.22 -13.02 -6.44
C SER A 78 6.17 -14.20 -6.55
N GLY A 79 7.48 -13.98 -6.31
CA GLY A 79 8.52 -14.99 -6.50
C GLY A 79 8.75 -15.36 -7.97
N GLU A 80 8.24 -14.54 -8.89
CA GLU A 80 8.31 -14.76 -10.33
C GLU A 80 9.65 -14.32 -10.94
N SER A 81 9.92 -14.82 -12.14
CA SER A 81 11.06 -14.36 -12.94
C SER A 81 10.83 -12.95 -13.50
N ASP A 82 11.91 -12.30 -13.94
CA ASP A 82 11.82 -10.97 -14.58
C ASP A 82 10.92 -10.97 -15.83
N GLU A 83 10.89 -12.09 -16.57
CA GLU A 83 10.08 -12.24 -17.78
C GLU A 83 8.59 -12.36 -17.45
N GLU A 84 8.25 -13.09 -16.40
CA GLU A 84 6.89 -13.22 -15.88
C GLU A 84 6.38 -11.89 -15.29
N VAL A 85 7.19 -11.22 -14.47
CA VAL A 85 6.87 -9.89 -13.92
C VAL A 85 6.62 -8.89 -15.05
N ALA A 86 7.45 -8.89 -16.09
CA ALA A 86 7.26 -8.01 -17.24
C ALA A 86 5.96 -8.29 -18.00
N ALA A 87 5.59 -9.57 -18.15
CA ALA A 87 4.34 -9.97 -18.79
C ALA A 87 3.11 -9.53 -17.98
N ASP A 88 3.17 -9.65 -16.65
CA ASP A 88 2.09 -9.25 -15.77
C ASP A 88 1.92 -7.73 -15.70
N ILE A 89 3.02 -6.97 -15.69
CA ILE A 89 2.99 -5.51 -15.82
C ILE A 89 2.36 -5.10 -17.15
N GLN A 90 2.74 -5.73 -18.25
CA GLN A 90 2.15 -5.44 -19.56
C GLN A 90 0.65 -5.69 -19.55
N LYS A 91 0.23 -6.86 -19.06
CA LYS A 91 -1.18 -7.23 -18.97
C LYS A 91 -1.98 -6.29 -18.07
N ALA A 92 -1.41 -5.88 -16.94
CA ALA A 92 -2.03 -4.89 -16.06
C ALA A 92 -2.21 -3.54 -16.77
N GLY A 93 -1.19 -3.09 -17.52
CA GLY A 93 -1.28 -1.87 -18.34
C GLY A 93 -2.36 -1.92 -19.43
N GLU A 94 -2.62 -3.11 -19.99
CA GLU A 94 -3.70 -3.32 -20.97
C GLU A 94 -5.09 -3.29 -20.32
N LEU A 95 -5.24 -3.85 -19.10
CA LEU A 95 -6.51 -3.97 -18.40
C LEU A 95 -6.90 -2.71 -17.62
N PHE A 96 -5.92 -1.97 -17.10
CA PHE A 96 -6.12 -0.86 -16.19
C PHE A 96 -7.00 0.28 -16.76
N PRO A 97 -6.88 0.69 -18.05
CA PRO A 97 -7.77 1.71 -18.61
C PRO A 97 -9.25 1.32 -18.63
N ASP A 98 -9.56 0.04 -18.78
CA ASP A 98 -10.94 -0.45 -18.74
C ASP A 98 -11.42 -0.57 -17.29
N MET A 99 -10.57 -1.07 -16.39
CA MET A 99 -10.84 -1.07 -14.95
C MET A 99 -11.16 0.34 -14.44
N LEU A 100 -10.40 1.36 -14.85
CA LEU A 100 -10.65 2.74 -14.48
C LEU A 100 -12.05 3.23 -14.89
N LYS A 101 -12.49 2.90 -16.12
CA LYS A 101 -13.83 3.28 -16.60
C LYS A 101 -14.95 2.68 -15.75
N ASP A 102 -14.75 1.47 -15.26
CA ASP A 102 -15.76 0.72 -14.50
C ASP A 102 -15.68 0.96 -12.98
N SER A 103 -14.57 1.50 -12.48
CA SER A 103 -14.30 1.67 -11.05
C SER A 103 -15.11 2.77 -10.35
N GLY A 104 -15.63 3.76 -11.10
CA GLY A 104 -16.21 4.98 -10.53
C GLY A 104 -15.18 5.92 -9.86
N THR A 105 -13.89 5.58 -9.93
CA THR A 105 -12.76 6.31 -9.35
C THR A 105 -11.90 6.91 -10.48
N THR A 106 -11.21 8.02 -10.20
CA THR A 106 -10.35 8.65 -11.21
C THR A 106 -8.92 8.13 -11.17
N LEU A 107 -8.19 8.30 -12.27
CA LEU A 107 -6.74 8.03 -12.30
C LEU A 107 -5.98 8.81 -11.21
N GLU A 108 -6.43 10.01 -10.88
CA GLU A 108 -5.80 10.87 -9.87
C GLU A 108 -5.99 10.30 -8.45
N ASP A 109 -7.16 9.74 -8.15
CA ASP A 109 -7.42 9.09 -6.86
C ASP A 109 -6.56 7.83 -6.67
N PHE A 110 -6.41 7.03 -7.73
CA PHE A 110 -5.48 5.90 -7.74
C PHE A 110 -4.04 6.38 -7.54
N GLN A 111 -3.63 7.42 -8.25
CA GLN A 111 -2.29 7.99 -8.11
C GLN A 111 -2.05 8.47 -6.68
N GLN A 112 -2.99 9.19 -6.05
CA GLN A 112 -2.84 9.63 -4.66
C GLN A 112 -2.68 8.46 -3.69
N THR A 113 -3.45 7.39 -3.90
CA THR A 113 -3.33 6.17 -3.09
C THR A 113 -1.95 5.53 -3.25
N CYS A 114 -1.47 5.43 -4.48
CA CYS A 114 -0.14 4.88 -4.76
C CYS A 114 0.98 5.76 -4.25
N ASP A 115 0.84 7.07 -4.36
CA ASP A 115 1.80 8.05 -3.86
C ASP A 115 1.96 7.88 -2.34
N ALA A 116 0.85 7.71 -1.59
CA ALA A 116 0.90 7.49 -0.15
C ALA A 116 1.60 6.19 0.27
N ILE A 117 1.73 5.21 -0.63
CA ILE A 117 2.34 3.90 -0.36
C ILE A 117 3.79 3.85 -0.82
N PHE A 118 4.07 4.39 -2.01
CA PHE A 118 5.34 4.17 -2.72
C PHE A 118 6.17 5.43 -2.92
N LEU A 119 5.61 6.63 -2.73
CA LEU A 119 6.42 7.82 -2.53
C LEU A 119 6.68 7.97 -1.04
N GLU A 120 7.95 7.91 -0.67
CA GLU A 120 8.38 8.41 0.63
C GLU A 120 7.95 9.88 0.71
N GLU A 121 7.13 10.24 1.71
CA GLU A 121 7.09 11.63 2.15
C GLU A 121 8.53 11.96 2.52
N GLU A 122 9.12 12.94 1.82
CA GLU A 122 10.40 13.50 2.23
C GLU A 122 10.16 14.06 3.63
N ASP A 123 10.48 13.23 4.62
CA ASP A 123 10.27 13.46 6.04
C ASP A 123 10.79 14.87 6.29
N SER A 124 9.88 15.76 6.70
CA SER A 124 10.21 17.13 7.02
C SER A 124 11.25 17.07 8.13
N ALA A 125 12.53 17.09 7.73
CA ALA A 125 13.64 17.03 8.66
C ALA A 125 13.38 18.13 9.69
N PRO A 126 13.29 17.82 10.99
CA PRO A 126 13.15 18.87 11.98
C PRO A 126 14.37 19.76 11.82
N THR A 127 14.16 20.97 11.32
CA THR A 127 15.19 22.00 11.29
C THR A 127 15.64 22.21 12.72
N ALA A 128 16.75 21.60 13.07
CA ALA A 128 17.43 21.76 14.35
C ALA A 128 18.06 23.17 14.45
#